data_AF-A0A956LJL8-F1
#
_entry.id   AF-A0A956LJL8-F1
#
_cell.length_a   1.000
_cell.length_b   1.000
_cell.length_c   1.000
_cell.angle_alpha   90.00
_cell.angle_beta   90.00
_cell.angle_gamma   90.00
#
_symmetry.space_group_name_H-M   'P 1'
#
loop_
_entity.id
_entity.type
_entity.pdbx_description
1 polymer ?
#
loop_
_entity_poly.entity_id
_entity_poly.type
_entity_poly.pdbx_seq_one_letter_code
_entity_poly.pdbx_strand_id
1 'polypeptide(L)'
;MPSSASYARETAFVASQAQVLEDPGWSGATLAALLVLGFVLLWTFIAGLRFAAWRGERHAARSRRVGERGERRALRLLRRAGYRVLEHQPKGVTRALIDGELRGFPVRADALVRRRRRVYVAEFKGAERSARVENRFTRRQLLEYTLAFEADGVLLVDAARGRVVTVQFLGPGALEDDFVGELEEELEDGARDRGDHVLDREDAEDADEREADEKEDEDDIEDAEDDEPD
;
A
#
# COMPACT_ATOMS: atom_id res chain seq x y z
N MET A 1 -60.64 -3.96 77.34
CA MET A 1 -60.67 -5.35 76.84
C MET A 1 -61.01 -5.30 75.36
N PRO A 2 -60.03 -5.32 74.44
CA PRO A 2 -60.32 -5.34 73.01
C PRO A 2 -60.96 -6.68 72.60
N SER A 3 -61.95 -6.61 71.71
CA SER A 3 -62.76 -7.73 71.21
C SER A 3 -61.92 -8.73 70.40
N SER A 4 -62.24 -10.02 70.53
CA SER A 4 -61.61 -11.16 69.84
C SER A 4 -61.60 -11.03 68.31
N ALA A 5 -62.46 -10.18 67.74
CA ALA A 5 -62.49 -9.89 66.31
C ALA A 5 -61.30 -9.03 65.82
N SER A 6 -60.63 -8.29 66.71
CA SER A 6 -59.49 -7.42 66.35
C SER A 6 -58.21 -8.22 66.10
N TYR A 7 -57.96 -9.27 66.90
CA TYR A 7 -56.78 -10.13 66.74
C TYR A 7 -56.83 -11.01 65.46
N ALA A 8 -58.03 -11.40 65.03
CA ALA A 8 -58.21 -12.21 63.83
C ALA A 8 -57.94 -11.42 62.53
N ARG A 9 -58.24 -10.12 62.50
CA ARG A 9 -57.97 -9.28 61.31
C ARG A 9 -56.50 -8.90 61.17
N GLU A 10 -55.80 -8.71 62.28
CA GLU A 10 -54.39 -8.33 62.27
C GLU A 10 -53.49 -9.52 61.89
N THR A 11 -53.84 -10.73 62.32
CA THR A 11 -53.13 -11.96 61.91
C THR A 11 -53.41 -12.36 60.45
N ALA A 12 -54.62 -12.12 59.93
CA ALA A 12 -54.93 -12.37 58.52
C ALA A 12 -54.22 -11.40 57.57
N PHE A 13 -54.01 -10.14 57.97
CA PHE A 13 -53.26 -9.16 57.17
C PHE A 13 -51.76 -9.48 57.13
N VAL A 14 -51.17 -9.90 58.24
CA VAL A 14 -49.76 -10.33 58.30
C VAL A 14 -49.54 -11.65 57.55
N ALA A 15 -50.48 -12.60 57.60
CA ALA A 15 -50.41 -13.84 56.82
C ALA A 15 -50.57 -13.59 55.30
N SER A 16 -51.43 -12.64 54.90
CA SER A 16 -51.58 -12.21 53.52
C SER A 16 -50.37 -11.45 52.96
N GLN A 17 -49.62 -10.74 53.80
CA GLN A 17 -48.38 -10.07 53.42
C GLN A 17 -47.19 -11.04 53.31
N ALA A 18 -47.17 -12.12 54.10
CA ALA A 18 -46.12 -13.14 54.04
C ALA A 18 -46.17 -14.01 52.78
N GLN A 19 -47.36 -14.24 52.19
CA GLN A 19 -47.51 -15.04 50.97
C GLN A 19 -47.10 -14.34 49.67
N VAL A 20 -46.90 -13.01 49.67
CA VAL A 20 -46.53 -12.24 48.46
C VAL A 20 -45.00 -12.22 48.24
N LEU A 21 -44.21 -12.75 49.18
CA LEU A 21 -42.75 -12.74 49.12
C LEU A 21 -42.10 -14.06 48.66
N GLU A 22 -42.89 -15.10 48.35
CA GLU A 22 -42.38 -16.45 48.08
C GLU A 22 -42.55 -16.95 46.64
N ASP A 23 -42.49 -16.07 45.63
CA ASP A 23 -42.30 -16.50 44.24
C ASP A 23 -41.08 -15.84 43.56
N PRO A 24 -39.84 -16.28 43.86
CA PRO A 24 -38.73 -16.08 42.96
C PRO A 24 -38.64 -17.27 41.99
N GLY A 25 -39.75 -17.62 41.31
CA GLY A 25 -39.79 -18.64 40.24
C GLY A 25 -38.87 -18.33 39.05
N TRP A 26 -38.18 -17.19 39.11
CA TRP A 26 -37.31 -16.63 38.10
C TRP A 26 -35.83 -16.59 38.53
N SER A 27 -35.42 -17.10 39.69
CA SER A 27 -34.03 -16.89 40.16
C SER A 27 -32.99 -17.74 39.42
N GLY A 28 -33.28 -19.02 39.16
CA GLY A 28 -32.34 -19.94 38.48
C GLY A 28 -32.40 -19.90 36.96
N ALA A 29 -33.60 -19.88 36.38
CA ALA A 29 -33.78 -19.93 34.93
C ALA A 29 -33.33 -18.63 34.24
N THR A 30 -33.57 -17.47 34.85
CA THR A 30 -33.08 -16.20 34.29
C THR A 30 -31.57 -16.07 34.38
N LEU A 31 -30.96 -16.52 35.49
CA LEU A 31 -29.51 -16.56 35.65
C LEU A 31 -28.89 -17.50 34.59
N ALA A 32 -29.46 -18.68 34.38
CA ALA A 32 -29.02 -19.60 33.34
C ALA A 32 -29.16 -18.98 31.94
N ALA A 33 -30.27 -18.31 31.64
CA ALA A 33 -30.48 -17.62 30.37
C ALA A 33 -29.47 -16.48 30.14
N LEU A 34 -29.17 -15.68 31.17
CA LEU A 34 -28.17 -14.61 31.10
C LEU A 34 -26.75 -15.15 30.92
N LEU A 35 -26.41 -16.27 31.57
CA LEU A 35 -25.11 -16.93 31.38
C LEU A 35 -24.97 -17.50 29.96
N VAL A 36 -26.01 -18.14 29.43
CA VAL A 36 -26.02 -18.62 28.04
C VAL A 36 -25.88 -17.46 27.07
N LEU A 37 -26.62 -16.37 27.29
CA LEU A 37 -26.53 -15.17 26.45
C LEU A 37 -25.12 -14.55 26.52
N GLY A 38 -24.56 -14.41 27.71
CA GLY A 38 -23.20 -13.90 27.91
C GLY A 38 -22.15 -14.78 27.23
N PHE A 39 -22.32 -16.11 27.30
CA PHE A 39 -21.44 -17.06 26.62
C PHE A 39 -21.52 -16.94 25.09
N VAL A 40 -22.73 -16.82 24.52
CA VAL A 40 -22.93 -16.63 23.08
C VAL A 40 -22.32 -15.30 22.61
N LEU A 41 -22.52 -14.22 23.36
CA LEU A 41 -21.94 -12.91 23.05
C LEU A 41 -20.40 -12.94 23.14
N LEU A 42 -19.85 -13.58 24.17
CA LEU A 42 -18.41 -13.73 24.33
C LEU A 42 -17.82 -14.58 23.19
N TRP A 43 -18.48 -15.69 22.84
CA TRP A 43 -18.03 -16.57 21.77
C TRP A 43 -18.05 -15.88 20.40
N THR A 44 -19.13 -15.16 20.08
CA THR A 44 -19.23 -14.40 18.83
C THR A 44 -18.21 -13.26 18.77
N PHE A 45 -17.94 -12.58 19.88
CA PHE A 45 -16.89 -11.57 19.98
C PHE A 45 -15.50 -12.16 19.72
N ILE A 46 -15.16 -13.28 20.37
CA ILE A 46 -13.88 -13.98 20.17
C ILE A 46 -13.76 -14.46 18.71
N ALA A 47 -14.81 -15.09 18.18
CA ALA A 47 -14.85 -15.54 16.79
C ALA A 47 -14.66 -14.38 15.81
N GLY A 48 -15.29 -13.23 16.06
CA GLY A 48 -15.12 -12.01 15.27
C GLY A 48 -13.68 -11.49 15.27
N LEU A 49 -13.03 -11.44 16.43
CA LEU A 49 -11.61 -11.06 16.55
C LEU A 49 -10.71 -12.04 15.79
N ARG A 50 -10.94 -13.35 15.90
CA ARG A 50 -10.17 -14.36 15.16
C ARG A 50 -10.39 -14.26 13.65
N PHE A 51 -11.62 -14.02 13.21
CA PHE A 51 -11.95 -13.86 11.80
C PHE A 51 -11.33 -12.58 11.21
N ALA A 52 -11.32 -11.48 11.97
CA ALA A 52 -10.63 -10.25 11.58
C ALA A 52 -9.11 -10.46 11.46
N ALA A 53 -8.48 -11.13 12.43
CA ALA A 53 -7.06 -11.48 12.38
C ALA A 53 -6.74 -12.37 11.17
N TRP A 54 -7.54 -13.41 10.93
CA TRP A 54 -7.38 -14.31 9.79
C TRP A 54 -7.54 -13.62 8.44
N ARG A 55 -8.52 -12.72 8.29
CA ARG A 55 -8.64 -11.88 7.09
C ARG A 55 -7.41 -10.99 6.93
N GLY A 56 -6.93 -10.36 8.00
CA GLY A 56 -5.71 -9.55 8.00
C GLY A 56 -4.48 -10.36 7.56
N GLU A 57 -4.31 -11.57 8.09
CA GLU A 57 -3.23 -12.49 7.72
C GLU A 57 -3.32 -12.95 6.26
N ARG A 58 -4.53 -13.24 5.77
CA ARG A 58 -4.75 -13.61 4.36
C ARG A 58 -4.48 -12.47 3.41
N HIS A 59 -4.96 -11.26 3.72
CA HIS A 59 -4.65 -10.06 2.93
C HIS A 59 -3.16 -9.74 2.98
N ALA A 60 -2.51 -9.87 4.14
CA ALA A 60 -1.07 -9.70 4.27
C ALA A 60 -0.30 -10.78 3.48
N ALA A 61 -0.73 -12.04 3.51
CA ALA A 61 -0.12 -13.12 2.75
C ALA A 61 -0.27 -12.93 1.23
N ARG A 62 -1.46 -12.51 0.77
CA ARG A 62 -1.68 -12.16 -0.64
C ARG A 62 -0.81 -10.98 -1.06
N SER A 63 -0.75 -9.92 -0.25
CA SER A 63 0.09 -8.75 -0.49
C SER A 63 1.59 -9.12 -0.55
N ARG A 64 2.07 -9.96 0.36
CA ARG A 64 3.46 -10.48 0.34
C ARG A 64 3.76 -11.24 -0.94
N ARG A 65 2.88 -12.16 -1.35
CA ARG A 65 3.06 -12.93 -2.59
C ARG A 65 3.12 -12.04 -3.83
N VAL A 66 2.26 -11.02 -3.90
CA VAL A 66 2.27 -10.03 -4.99
C VAL A 66 3.56 -9.21 -4.96
N GLY A 67 3.98 -8.74 -3.77
CA GLY A 67 5.25 -8.05 -3.56
C GLY A 67 6.45 -8.85 -4.04
N GLU A 68 6.58 -10.10 -3.59
CA GLU A 68 7.67 -10.99 -4.01
C GLU A 68 7.68 -11.27 -5.52
N ARG A 69 6.50 -11.41 -6.15
CA ARG A 69 6.40 -11.55 -7.62
C ARG A 69 6.91 -10.30 -8.32
N GLY A 70 6.56 -9.12 -7.79
CA GLY A 70 7.06 -7.82 -8.26
C GLY A 70 8.58 -7.69 -8.12
N GLU A 71 9.12 -7.98 -6.95
CA GLU A 71 10.57 -7.97 -6.69
C GLU A 71 11.33 -8.94 -7.61
N ARG A 72 10.84 -10.17 -7.77
CA ARG A 72 11.43 -11.14 -8.70
C ARG A 72 11.41 -10.64 -10.15
N ARG A 73 10.34 -9.95 -10.57
CA ARG A 73 10.23 -9.35 -11.91
C ARG A 73 11.22 -8.19 -12.06
N ALA A 74 11.34 -7.32 -11.07
CA ALA A 74 12.31 -6.22 -11.06
C ALA A 74 13.76 -6.72 -11.15
N LEU A 75 14.14 -7.73 -10.35
CA LEU A 75 15.47 -8.33 -10.39
C LEU A 75 15.79 -8.98 -11.75
N ARG A 76 14.80 -9.66 -12.36
CA ARG A 76 14.95 -10.20 -13.72
C ARG A 76 15.14 -9.10 -14.75
N LEU A 77 14.38 -8.01 -14.65
CA LEU A 77 14.48 -6.87 -15.54
C LEU A 77 15.87 -6.22 -15.45
N LEU A 78 16.38 -5.99 -14.24
CA LEU A 78 17.74 -5.49 -14.03
C LEU A 78 18.81 -6.38 -14.69
N ARG A 79 18.71 -7.70 -14.51
CA ARG A 79 19.64 -8.65 -15.14
C ARG A 79 19.58 -8.59 -16.67
N ARG A 80 18.38 -8.54 -17.26
CA ARG A 80 18.19 -8.39 -18.71
C ARG A 80 18.74 -7.07 -19.24
N ALA A 81 18.65 -6.00 -18.44
CA ALA A 81 19.24 -4.70 -18.75
C ALA A 81 20.78 -4.65 -18.54
N GLY A 82 21.41 -5.77 -18.17
CA GLY A 82 22.87 -5.90 -18.03
C GLY A 82 23.42 -5.46 -16.66
N TYR A 83 22.56 -5.35 -15.65
CA TYR A 83 22.99 -5.09 -14.28
C TYR A 83 23.27 -6.40 -13.54
N ARG A 84 24.40 -6.44 -12.82
CA ARG A 84 24.69 -7.47 -11.83
C ARG A 84 24.20 -7.00 -10.46
N VAL A 85 23.37 -7.81 -9.80
CA VAL A 85 22.97 -7.54 -8.41
C VAL A 85 24.16 -7.82 -7.50
N LEU A 86 24.57 -6.82 -6.72
CA LEU A 86 25.62 -6.94 -5.70
C LEU A 86 25.01 -7.39 -4.37
N GLU A 87 23.92 -6.75 -3.97
CA GLU A 87 23.23 -7.00 -2.71
C GLU A 87 21.72 -6.81 -2.88
N HIS A 88 20.93 -7.65 -2.20
CA HIS A 88 19.48 -7.51 -2.11
C HIS A 88 19.11 -6.90 -0.77
N GLN A 89 18.23 -5.90 -0.81
CA GLN A 89 17.77 -5.15 0.34
C GLN A 89 18.89 -4.56 1.24
N PRO A 90 19.89 -3.89 0.66
CA PRO A 90 21.04 -3.34 1.39
C PRO A 90 20.61 -2.29 2.41
N LYS A 91 21.36 -2.21 3.51
CA LYS A 91 21.18 -1.17 4.54
C LYS A 91 22.18 -0.03 4.30
N GLY A 92 21.67 1.19 4.24
CA GLY A 92 22.44 2.44 4.24
C GLY A 92 22.15 3.25 5.50
N VAL A 93 22.87 4.36 5.69
CA VAL A 93 22.64 5.28 6.81
C VAL A 93 22.75 6.71 6.31
N THR A 94 21.64 7.45 6.34
CA THR A 94 21.68 8.91 6.18
C THR A 94 22.20 9.52 7.47
N ARG A 95 23.07 10.52 7.38
CA ARG A 95 23.61 11.23 8.55
C ARG A 95 23.20 12.69 8.52
N ALA A 96 22.79 13.22 9.66
CA ALA A 96 22.46 14.63 9.83
C ALA A 96 23.12 15.18 11.09
N LEU A 97 23.54 16.44 11.05
CA LEU A 97 23.96 17.18 12.23
C LEU A 97 22.74 17.94 12.76
N ILE A 98 22.25 17.59 13.94
CA ILE A 98 21.08 18.20 14.58
C ILE A 98 21.58 18.84 15.87
N ASP A 99 21.52 20.17 15.94
CA ASP A 99 22.00 20.97 17.08
C ASP A 99 23.45 20.62 17.48
N GLY A 100 24.30 20.37 16.48
CA GLY A 100 25.71 20.00 16.68
C GLY A 100 25.95 18.51 16.97
N GLU A 101 24.90 17.69 17.04
CA GLU A 101 25.01 16.25 17.28
C GLU A 101 24.81 15.44 15.99
N LEU A 102 25.77 14.54 15.70
CA LEU A 102 25.66 13.65 14.55
C LEU A 102 24.66 12.53 14.83
N ARG A 103 23.55 12.51 14.09
CA ARG A 103 22.51 11.48 14.15
C ARG A 103 22.46 10.69 12.85
N GLY A 104 22.32 9.37 12.97
CA GLY A 104 22.20 8.45 11.85
C GLY A 104 20.78 7.87 11.74
N PHE A 105 20.27 7.79 10.53
CA PHE A 105 18.96 7.24 10.22
C PHE A 105 19.15 6.06 9.25
N PRO A 106 18.77 4.82 9.64
CA PRO A 106 18.94 3.66 8.78
C PRO A 106 17.96 3.73 7.61
N VAL A 107 18.48 3.43 6.43
CA VAL A 107 17.72 3.41 5.18
C VAL A 107 17.86 2.04 4.55
N ARG A 108 16.81 1.55 3.89
CA ARG A 108 16.84 0.28 3.17
C ARG A 108 16.39 0.52 1.73
N ALA A 109 17.24 0.15 0.78
CA ALA A 109 16.89 0.12 -0.64
C ALA A 109 16.49 -1.30 -1.05
N ASP A 110 15.98 -1.49 -2.26
CA ASP A 110 15.58 -2.83 -2.73
C ASP A 110 16.76 -3.63 -3.27
N ALA A 111 17.71 -2.96 -3.93
CA ALA A 111 18.95 -3.61 -4.38
C ALA A 111 20.11 -2.63 -4.56
N LEU A 112 21.32 -3.14 -4.37
CA LEU A 112 22.55 -2.53 -4.86
C LEU A 112 22.99 -3.31 -6.11
N VAL A 113 23.26 -2.61 -7.20
CA VAL A 113 23.57 -3.23 -8.49
C VAL A 113 24.77 -2.58 -9.14
N ARG A 114 25.40 -3.27 -10.07
CA ARG A 114 26.53 -2.77 -10.85
C ARG A 114 26.29 -2.99 -12.33
N ARG A 115 26.59 -1.98 -13.14
CA ARG A 115 26.69 -2.12 -14.60
C ARG A 115 27.98 -1.48 -15.06
N ARG A 116 28.80 -2.26 -15.77
CA ARG A 116 30.19 -1.89 -16.09
C ARG A 116 30.97 -1.59 -14.80
N ARG A 117 31.55 -0.38 -14.68
CA ARG A 117 32.31 0.11 -13.52
C ARG A 117 31.48 0.96 -12.55
N ARG A 118 30.19 1.16 -12.82
CA ARG A 118 29.32 2.00 -12.00
C ARG A 118 28.40 1.18 -11.12
N VAL A 119 28.27 1.60 -9.86
CA VAL A 119 27.38 1.05 -8.83
C VAL A 119 26.15 1.94 -8.72
N TYR A 120 25.00 1.33 -8.58
CA TYR A 120 23.72 2.02 -8.45
C TYR A 120 22.91 1.41 -7.33
N VAL A 121 22.13 2.24 -6.66
CA VAL A 121 21.10 1.80 -5.72
C VAL A 121 19.73 1.85 -6.42
N ALA A 122 18.94 0.80 -6.27
CA ALA A 122 17.70 0.60 -7.02
C ALA A 122 16.47 0.56 -6.11
N GLU A 123 15.40 1.21 -6.57
CA GLU A 123 14.05 1.18 -6.00
C GLU A 123 13.11 0.46 -6.97
N PHE A 124 12.34 -0.50 -6.48
CA PHE A 124 11.40 -1.28 -7.26
C PHE A 124 9.98 -0.74 -7.08
N LYS A 125 9.32 -0.42 -8.20
CA LYS A 125 7.90 -0.07 -8.19
C LYS A 125 7.14 -1.10 -9.03
N GLY A 126 6.14 -1.73 -8.39
CA GLY A 126 5.29 -2.75 -9.01
C GLY A 126 3.96 -2.23 -9.55
N ALA A 127 3.58 -0.99 -9.22
CA ALA A 127 2.30 -0.39 -9.61
C ALA A 127 2.49 0.82 -10.52
N GLU A 128 1.61 0.95 -11.50
CA GLU A 128 1.70 1.92 -12.60
C GLU A 128 1.82 3.39 -12.18
N ARG A 129 1.19 3.80 -11.07
CA ARG A 129 1.14 5.22 -10.66
C ARG A 129 2.29 5.65 -9.73
N SER A 130 3.05 4.71 -9.16
CA SER A 130 4.14 5.03 -8.21
C SER A 130 5.54 5.02 -8.83
N ALA A 131 5.68 4.54 -10.07
CA ALA A 131 6.94 4.42 -10.81
C ALA A 131 7.33 5.69 -11.60
N ARG A 132 7.06 6.87 -11.04
CA ARG A 132 7.37 8.17 -11.66
C ARG A 132 8.22 9.03 -10.73
N VAL A 133 9.27 9.65 -11.25
CA VAL A 133 10.16 10.55 -10.48
C VAL A 133 9.45 11.85 -10.12
N GLU A 134 8.42 12.22 -10.88
CA GLU A 134 7.54 13.37 -10.64
C GLU A 134 6.73 13.18 -9.34
N ASN A 135 6.48 11.94 -8.93
CA ASN A 135 5.84 11.65 -7.65
C ASN A 135 6.74 12.10 -6.49
N ARG A 136 6.23 13.01 -5.65
CA ARG A 136 6.99 13.59 -4.52
C ARG A 136 7.56 12.55 -3.57
N PHE A 137 6.86 11.44 -3.33
CA PHE A 137 7.28 10.42 -2.37
C PHE A 137 8.43 9.59 -2.95
N THR A 138 8.28 9.14 -4.19
CA THR A 138 9.34 8.44 -4.92
C THR A 138 10.59 9.33 -5.02
N ARG A 139 10.43 10.60 -5.40
CA ARG A 139 11.57 11.54 -5.49
C ARG A 139 12.31 11.72 -4.16
N ARG A 140 11.58 11.91 -3.06
CA ARG A 140 12.18 12.03 -1.72
C ARG A 140 12.94 10.78 -1.31
N GLN A 141 12.37 9.61 -1.60
CA GLN A 141 13.01 8.32 -1.33
C GLN A 141 14.31 8.15 -2.13
N LEU A 142 14.30 8.50 -3.43
CA LEU A 142 15.50 8.42 -4.26
C LEU A 142 16.58 9.44 -3.83
N LEU A 143 16.19 10.65 -3.41
CA LEU A 143 17.10 11.64 -2.82
C LEU A 143 17.73 11.12 -1.52
N GLU A 144 16.95 10.49 -0.66
CA GLU A 144 17.48 9.87 0.57
C GLU A 144 18.55 8.82 0.24
N TYR A 145 18.37 8.04 -0.83
CA TYR A 145 19.38 7.06 -1.26
C TYR A 145 20.69 7.70 -1.72
N THR A 146 20.64 8.89 -2.35
CA THR A 146 21.88 9.61 -2.69
C THR A 146 22.68 10.08 -1.47
N LEU A 147 22.03 10.19 -0.31
CA LEU A 147 22.70 10.55 0.95
C LEU A 147 23.15 9.30 1.74
N ALA A 148 22.43 8.19 1.59
CA ALA A 148 22.65 6.98 2.38
C ALA A 148 23.65 6.00 1.77
N PHE A 149 23.92 6.08 0.46
CA PHE A 149 24.74 5.12 -0.28
C PHE A 149 25.80 5.82 -1.13
N GLU A 150 27.03 5.30 -1.10
CA GLU A 150 28.13 5.68 -2.00
C GLU A 150 27.94 5.00 -3.37
N ALA A 151 26.91 5.43 -4.12
CA ALA A 151 26.60 4.92 -5.44
C ALA A 151 26.76 6.02 -6.51
N ASP A 152 27.07 5.63 -7.75
CA ASP A 152 27.20 6.53 -8.90
C ASP A 152 25.85 7.07 -9.41
N GLY A 153 24.74 6.57 -8.86
CA GLY A 153 23.39 7.02 -9.21
C GLY A 153 22.29 6.13 -8.64
N VAL A 154 21.06 6.53 -8.89
CA VAL A 154 19.85 5.85 -8.40
C VAL A 154 19.10 5.25 -9.60
N LEU A 155 18.52 4.07 -9.44
CA LEU A 155 17.65 3.46 -10.45
C LEU A 155 16.21 3.38 -9.94
N LEU A 156 15.28 3.81 -10.78
CA LEU A 156 13.87 3.52 -10.61
C LEU A 156 13.51 2.36 -11.55
N VAL A 157 13.10 1.23 -10.96
CA VAL A 157 12.75 0.02 -11.70
C VAL A 157 11.24 -0.12 -11.74
N ASP A 158 10.64 0.19 -12.89
CA ASP A 158 9.23 -0.05 -13.18
C ASP A 158 9.06 -1.49 -13.67
N ALA A 159 8.77 -2.40 -12.74
CA ALA A 159 8.58 -3.80 -13.07
C ALA A 159 7.32 -4.03 -13.91
N ALA A 160 6.28 -3.20 -13.76
CA ALA A 160 5.03 -3.32 -14.49
C ALA A 160 5.24 -3.02 -15.98
N ARG A 161 5.92 -1.90 -16.29
CA ARG A 161 6.19 -1.46 -17.66
C ARG A 161 7.50 -1.98 -18.25
N GLY A 162 8.29 -2.72 -17.48
CA GLY A 162 9.55 -3.28 -17.97
C GLY A 162 10.64 -2.22 -18.21
N ARG A 163 10.62 -1.10 -17.47
CA ARG A 163 11.55 0.02 -17.66
C ARG A 163 12.52 0.16 -16.49
N VAL A 164 13.80 0.42 -16.80
CA VAL A 164 14.81 0.83 -15.83
C VAL A 164 15.20 2.27 -16.14
N VAL A 165 14.94 3.19 -15.22
CA VAL A 165 15.25 4.61 -15.39
C VAL A 165 16.41 4.96 -14.46
N THR A 166 17.47 5.54 -15.01
CA THR A 166 18.55 6.12 -14.21
C THR A 166 18.15 7.54 -13.82
N VAL A 167 18.27 7.85 -12.53
CA VAL A 167 17.99 9.18 -11.97
C VAL A 167 19.28 9.73 -11.40
N GLN A 168 19.64 10.93 -11.84
CA GLN A 168 20.72 11.73 -11.26
C GLN A 168 20.12 13.00 -10.69
N PHE A 169 20.43 13.30 -9.44
CA PHE A 169 20.06 14.57 -8.82
C PHE A 169 21.24 15.51 -8.91
N LEU A 170 21.00 16.66 -9.53
CA LEU A 170 21.99 17.71 -9.69
C LEU A 170 21.88 18.68 -8.51
N GLY A 171 23.02 19.07 -7.95
CA GLY A 171 23.10 20.10 -6.93
C GLY A 171 22.88 21.49 -7.52
N PRO A 172 22.59 22.51 -6.70
CA PRO A 172 22.30 23.88 -7.15
C PRO A 172 23.40 24.61 -7.96
N GLY A 173 24.59 24.03 -8.12
CA GLY A 173 25.68 24.58 -8.95
C GLY A 173 26.25 23.58 -9.97
N ALA A 174 25.58 22.44 -10.20
CA ALA A 174 26.06 21.41 -11.13
C ALA A 174 25.68 21.69 -12.60
N LEU A 175 24.81 22.69 -12.84
CA LEU A 175 24.36 23.08 -14.17
C LEU A 175 25.09 24.31 -14.73
N GLU A 176 25.91 24.99 -13.91
CA GLU A 176 26.48 26.29 -14.28
C GLU A 176 27.71 26.20 -15.20
N ASP A 177 28.42 25.06 -15.27
CA ASP A 177 29.70 24.98 -16.01
C ASP A 177 29.68 24.16 -17.32
N ASP A 178 28.79 23.17 -17.51
CA ASP A 178 28.85 22.27 -18.69
C ASP A 178 27.54 22.12 -19.50
N PHE A 179 26.36 22.40 -18.92
CA PHE A 179 25.09 21.96 -19.50
C PHE A 179 24.29 23.04 -20.23
N VAL A 180 24.61 24.32 -20.05
CA VAL A 180 23.88 25.43 -20.68
C VAL A 180 24.29 25.60 -22.15
N GLY A 181 25.57 25.37 -22.49
CA GLY A 181 26.05 25.51 -23.87
C GLY A 181 25.46 24.49 -24.86
N GLU A 182 25.41 23.21 -24.48
CA GLU A 182 24.85 22.15 -25.35
C GLU A 182 23.32 22.24 -25.48
N LEU A 183 22.61 22.68 -24.44
CA LEU A 183 21.15 22.76 -24.46
C LEU A 183 20.64 23.99 -25.26
N GLU A 184 21.40 25.10 -25.25
CA GLU A 184 21.07 26.29 -26.06
C GLU A 184 21.32 26.02 -27.56
N GLU A 185 22.37 25.29 -27.94
CA GLU A 185 22.62 24.90 -29.33
C GLU A 185 21.55 23.93 -29.88
N GLU A 186 21.13 22.89 -29.13
CA GLU A 186 20.08 21.97 -29.57
C GLU A 186 18.69 22.63 -29.65
N LEU A 187 18.40 23.61 -28.78
CA LEU A 187 17.14 24.36 -28.81
C LEU A 187 17.10 25.39 -29.94
N GLU A 188 18.23 25.99 -30.31
CA GLU A 188 18.31 26.89 -31.48
C GLU A 188 18.26 26.13 -32.81
N ASP A 189 18.94 24.98 -32.94
CA ASP A 189 18.89 24.17 -34.16
C ASP A 189 17.52 23.49 -34.36
N GLY A 190 16.90 23.01 -33.27
CA GLY A 190 15.53 22.46 -33.31
C GLY A 190 14.43 23.51 -33.52
N ALA A 191 14.74 24.80 -33.39
CA ALA A 191 13.85 25.91 -33.74
C ALA A 191 14.05 26.39 -35.19
N ARG A 192 15.26 26.25 -35.76
CA ARG A 192 15.52 26.50 -37.19
C ARG A 192 14.88 25.45 -38.09
N ASP A 193 14.87 24.18 -37.69
CA ASP A 193 14.27 23.07 -38.45
C ASP A 193 12.73 23.09 -38.46
N ARG A 194 12.11 23.70 -37.43
CA ARG A 194 10.65 23.86 -37.35
C ARG A 194 10.10 25.07 -38.12
N GLY A 195 10.97 25.91 -38.68
CA GLY A 195 10.58 27.09 -39.46
C GLY A 195 10.08 26.78 -40.88
N ASP A 196 10.36 25.59 -41.42
CA ASP A 196 10.10 25.26 -42.84
C ASP A 196 8.95 24.26 -43.08
N HIS A 197 8.29 23.76 -42.03
CA HIS A 197 7.21 22.77 -42.15
C HIS A 197 5.96 23.09 -41.31
N VAL A 198 5.52 24.36 -41.33
CA VAL A 198 4.19 24.74 -40.83
C VAL A 198 3.38 25.40 -41.95
N LEU A 199 3.12 24.64 -43.01
CA LEU A 199 1.89 24.69 -43.79
C LEU A 199 1.49 23.22 -44.03
N ASP A 200 0.20 22.92 -43.93
CA ASP A 200 -0.44 21.61 -44.18
C ASP A 200 -0.59 20.68 -42.97
N ARG A 201 -1.30 21.12 -41.92
CA ARG A 201 -1.84 20.20 -40.91
C ARG A 201 -3.20 20.62 -40.34
N GLU A 202 -4.12 21.06 -41.20
CA GLU A 202 -5.52 21.31 -40.82
C GLU A 202 -6.47 20.12 -41.10
N ASP A 203 -6.00 18.99 -41.65
CA ASP A 203 -6.90 17.89 -42.08
C ASP A 203 -6.83 16.59 -41.24
N ALA A 204 -6.31 16.61 -40.01
CA ALA A 204 -6.09 15.38 -39.22
C ALA A 204 -7.04 15.17 -38.03
N GLU A 205 -7.99 16.07 -37.77
CA GLU A 205 -8.88 15.97 -36.59
C GLU A 205 -10.13 15.09 -36.80
N ASP A 206 -10.43 14.61 -38.01
CA ASP A 206 -11.66 13.85 -38.31
C ASP A 206 -11.50 12.31 -38.32
N ALA A 207 -10.33 11.77 -37.94
CA ALA A 207 -10.08 10.32 -38.01
C ALA A 207 -10.22 9.58 -36.65
N ASP A 208 -10.07 10.28 -35.52
CA ASP A 208 -10.02 9.63 -34.20
C ASP A 208 -11.41 9.35 -33.57
N GLU A 209 -12.50 9.91 -34.10
CA GLU A 209 -13.85 9.66 -33.57
C GLU A 209 -14.49 8.35 -34.07
N ARG A 210 -13.86 7.61 -34.98
CA ARG A 210 -14.42 6.34 -35.52
C ARG A 210 -13.86 5.05 -34.92
N GLU A 211 -12.80 5.10 -34.12
CA GLU A 211 -12.21 3.90 -33.48
C GLU A 211 -12.68 3.65 -32.03
N ALA A 212 -13.51 4.55 -31.46
CA ALA A 212 -14.00 4.42 -30.09
C ALA A 212 -15.26 3.55 -29.94
N ASP A 213 -15.95 3.20 -31.03
CA ASP A 213 -17.25 2.51 -30.99
C ASP A 213 -17.16 0.99 -31.28
N GLU A 214 -15.97 0.43 -31.54
CA GLU A 214 -15.77 -0.99 -31.88
C GLU A 214 -15.10 -1.83 -30.77
N LYS A 215 -14.83 -1.26 -29.58
CA LYS A 215 -14.12 -1.98 -28.48
C LYS A 215 -14.97 -2.34 -27.26
N GLU A 216 -16.28 -2.11 -27.29
CA GLU A 216 -17.15 -2.49 -26.15
C GLU A 216 -17.70 -3.94 -26.23
N ASP A 217 -17.45 -4.70 -27.31
CA ASP A 217 -18.06 -6.02 -27.50
C ASP A 217 -17.12 -7.24 -27.29
N GLU A 218 -15.85 -7.08 -26.91
CA GLU A 218 -14.90 -8.21 -26.78
C GLU A 218 -14.55 -8.66 -25.34
N ASP A 219 -15.05 -7.99 -24.29
CA ASP A 219 -14.65 -8.28 -22.90
C ASP A 219 -15.50 -9.35 -22.17
N ASP A 220 -16.46 -10.00 -22.84
CA ASP A 220 -17.42 -10.93 -22.18
C ASP A 220 -17.18 -12.44 -22.42
N ILE A 221 -16.03 -12.86 -22.97
CA ILE A 221 -15.76 -14.29 -23.23
C ILE A 221 -14.34 -14.69 -22.79
N GLU A 222 -14.02 -14.65 -21.50
CA GLU A 222 -12.84 -15.35 -20.98
C GLU A 222 -12.93 -15.67 -19.46
N ASP A 223 -14.07 -16.21 -19.00
CA ASP A 223 -14.24 -16.57 -17.57
C ASP A 223 -15.03 -17.88 -17.37
N ALA A 224 -14.79 -18.89 -18.22
CA ALA A 224 -15.30 -20.24 -17.99
C ALA A 224 -14.42 -21.29 -18.65
N GLU A 225 -13.38 -21.76 -17.94
CA GLU A 225 -12.85 -23.13 -18.01
C GLU A 225 -11.62 -23.24 -17.09
N ASP A 226 -11.84 -23.69 -15.86
CA ASP A 226 -10.85 -24.41 -15.04
C ASP A 226 -11.54 -24.89 -13.76
N ASP A 227 -12.41 -25.89 -13.90
CA ASP A 227 -12.99 -26.64 -12.79
C ASP A 227 -13.04 -28.12 -13.16
N GLU A 228 -11.91 -28.82 -12.99
CA GLU A 228 -11.87 -30.28 -12.88
C GLU A 228 -10.91 -30.69 -11.74
N PRO A 229 -11.37 -31.43 -10.72
CA PRO A 229 -10.52 -32.06 -9.73
C PRO A 229 -10.27 -33.55 -10.03
N ASP A 230 -9.00 -33.96 -9.88
CA ASP A 230 -8.58 -35.36 -9.67
C ASP A 230 -8.84 -35.82 -8.21
#